data_AF-A0A946H4C7-F1
#
_entry.id   AF-A0A946H4C7-F1
#
_cell.length_a   1.000
_cell.length_b   1.000
_cell.length_c   1.000
_cell.angle_alpha   90.00
_cell.angle_beta   90.00
_cell.angle_gamma   90.00
#
_symmetry.space_group_name_H-M   'P 1'
#
loop_
_entity.id
_entity.type
_entity.pdbx_description
1 polymer ?
#
loop_
_entity_poly.entity_id
_entity_poly.type
_entity_poly.pdbx_seq_one_letter_code
_entity_poly.pdbx_strand_id
1 'polypeptide(L)'
;MSESTPRPRVALLVTCLVDLFRPSVGFAAVKLLEEAGCEVAVPLQSCCGQPAYNSGERDKARDVARTMLDALEGYDHVVAPSGSCAGMVVKHYPDLFEGDADEARARDLAGRTFELTRYLVEVAGVTDFSATLDATVTYHDSCSCLREAGVREQPRTLLDGVGDLALEEARDREVCCGFGGTFAAKYPAVSAAMARDKADRLEETGASVAIAADMGCLLNIAGTLKRRGSTMEVRHIAEILAGDTTTPAIAEGEAER
;
A
#
# COMPACT_ATOMS: atom_id res chain seq x y z
N MET A 1 0.20 -39.77 8.20
CA MET A 1 -0.36 -39.07 7.01
C MET A 1 -0.69 -37.67 7.47
N SER A 2 0.16 -36.68 7.13
CA SER A 2 -0.07 -35.29 7.54
C SER A 2 -1.19 -34.74 6.67
N GLU A 3 -2.35 -34.52 7.26
CA GLU A 3 -3.48 -33.86 6.61
C GLU A 3 -3.02 -32.41 6.33
N SER A 4 -2.76 -32.08 5.06
CA SER A 4 -2.32 -30.74 4.70
C SER A 4 -3.48 -29.78 4.93
N THR A 5 -3.34 -28.85 5.88
CA THR A 5 -4.28 -27.75 6.04
C THR A 5 -4.47 -27.06 4.68
N PRO A 6 -5.72 -26.87 4.21
CA PRO A 6 -5.95 -26.20 2.93
C PRO A 6 -5.37 -24.78 2.98
N ARG A 7 -4.62 -24.41 1.93
CA ARG A 7 -4.02 -23.07 1.81
C ARG A 7 -5.12 -22.03 1.61
N PRO A 8 -5.09 -20.89 2.32
CA PRO A 8 -6.07 -19.83 2.13
C PRO A 8 -5.95 -19.26 0.71
N ARG A 9 -7.08 -19.10 0.03
CA ARG A 9 -7.18 -18.48 -1.30
C ARG A 9 -7.28 -16.97 -1.14
N VAL A 10 -6.24 -16.27 -1.54
CA VAL A 10 -6.11 -14.81 -1.41
C VAL A 10 -6.27 -14.15 -2.77
N ALA A 11 -7.22 -13.23 -2.91
CA ALA A 11 -7.24 -12.33 -4.04
C ALA A 11 -6.33 -11.13 -3.78
N LEU A 12 -5.34 -10.91 -4.64
CA LEU A 12 -4.54 -9.70 -4.63
C LEU A 12 -5.30 -8.58 -5.34
N LEU A 13 -5.69 -7.57 -4.56
CA LEU A 13 -6.12 -6.27 -5.07
C LEU A 13 -4.87 -5.49 -5.46
N VAL A 14 -4.43 -5.62 -6.71
CA VAL A 14 -3.14 -5.07 -7.20
C VAL A 14 -3.09 -3.55 -7.03
N THR A 15 -4.23 -2.88 -7.22
CA THR A 15 -4.42 -1.42 -7.26
C THR A 15 -3.96 -0.78 -8.57
N CYS A 16 -4.64 0.32 -8.93
CA CYS A 16 -4.38 1.01 -10.20
C CYS A 16 -3.01 1.69 -10.26
N LEU A 17 -2.48 2.21 -9.15
CA LEU A 17 -1.18 2.88 -9.15
C LEU A 17 -0.02 1.89 -9.22
N VAL A 18 -0.15 0.74 -8.58
CA VAL A 18 0.83 -0.35 -8.71
C VAL A 18 0.84 -0.87 -10.15
N ASP A 19 -0.33 -1.21 -10.70
CA ASP A 19 -0.44 -1.78 -12.04
C ASP A 19 0.10 -0.84 -13.13
N LEU A 20 -0.16 0.48 -13.01
CA LEU A 20 0.25 1.45 -14.02
C LEU A 20 1.68 1.99 -13.84
N PHE A 21 2.15 2.17 -12.61
CA PHE A 21 3.41 2.89 -12.34
C PHE A 21 4.51 2.05 -11.69
N ARG A 22 4.16 0.96 -10.99
CA ARG A 22 5.15 0.16 -10.27
C ARG A 22 4.74 -1.32 -10.17
N PRO A 23 4.68 -2.06 -11.30
CA PRO A 23 4.25 -3.46 -11.29
C PRO A 23 5.10 -4.38 -10.39
N SER A 24 6.37 -4.04 -10.15
CA SER A 24 7.26 -4.75 -9.20
C SER A 24 6.62 -4.93 -7.81
N VAL A 25 5.82 -3.96 -7.36
CA VAL A 25 5.09 -4.06 -6.07
C VAL A 25 4.04 -5.16 -6.10
N GLY A 26 3.34 -5.34 -7.22
CA GLY A 26 2.38 -6.42 -7.39
C GLY A 26 3.06 -7.79 -7.34
N PHE A 27 4.17 -7.96 -8.06
CA PHE A 27 4.97 -9.19 -8.03
C PHE A 27 5.56 -9.47 -6.65
N ALA A 28 6.07 -8.45 -5.97
CA ALA A 28 6.57 -8.57 -4.60
C ALA A 28 5.45 -9.00 -3.63
N ALA A 29 4.26 -8.42 -3.76
CA ALA A 29 3.11 -8.81 -2.95
C ALA A 29 2.68 -10.27 -3.20
N VAL A 30 2.66 -10.74 -4.45
CA VAL A 30 2.39 -12.15 -4.77
C VAL A 30 3.41 -13.06 -4.09
N LYS A 31 4.71 -12.78 -4.27
CA LYS A 31 5.80 -13.56 -3.66
C LYS A 31 5.62 -13.68 -2.14
N LEU A 32 5.41 -12.55 -1.46
CA LEU A 32 5.24 -12.52 0.00
C LEU A 32 4.03 -13.32 0.47
N LEU A 33 2.91 -13.24 -0.25
CA LEU A 33 1.70 -14.00 0.08
C LEU A 33 1.88 -15.51 -0.14
N GLU A 34 2.56 -15.90 -1.23
CA GLU A 34 2.89 -17.30 -1.51
C GLU A 34 3.87 -17.88 -0.49
N GLU A 35 4.91 -17.13 -0.10
CA GLU A 35 5.85 -17.50 0.97
C GLU A 35 5.14 -17.58 2.33
N ALA A 36 4.11 -16.77 2.56
CA ALA A 36 3.23 -16.86 3.72
C ALA A 36 2.21 -18.01 3.64
N GLY A 37 2.29 -18.88 2.63
CA GLY A 37 1.49 -20.10 2.51
C GLY A 37 0.14 -19.94 1.82
N CYS A 38 -0.10 -18.81 1.16
CA CYS A 38 -1.37 -18.55 0.46
C CYS A 38 -1.39 -19.13 -0.96
N GLU A 39 -2.58 -19.45 -1.46
CA GLU A 39 -2.84 -19.61 -2.89
C GLU A 39 -3.32 -18.26 -3.44
N VAL A 40 -2.47 -17.58 -4.22
CA VAL A 40 -2.74 -16.21 -4.68
C VAL A 40 -3.42 -16.22 -6.04
N ALA A 41 -4.49 -15.44 -6.16
CA ALA A 41 -5.16 -15.16 -7.42
C ALA A 41 -5.18 -13.65 -7.68
N VAL A 42 -5.08 -13.27 -8.96
CA VAL A 42 -5.25 -11.89 -9.42
C VAL A 42 -6.45 -11.86 -10.36
N PRO A 43 -7.68 -11.73 -9.83
CA PRO A 43 -8.86 -11.68 -10.68
C PRO A 43 -8.87 -10.39 -11.53
N LEU A 44 -9.57 -10.44 -12.65
CA LEU A 44 -9.85 -9.23 -13.43
C LEU A 44 -10.64 -8.28 -12.54
N GLN A 45 -10.07 -7.12 -12.28
CA GLN A 45 -10.52 -6.17 -11.27
C GLN A 45 -10.44 -4.75 -11.82
N SER A 46 -11.04 -3.80 -11.10
CA SER A 46 -11.01 -2.38 -11.45
C SER A 46 -10.30 -1.55 -10.37
N CYS A 47 -10.36 -0.23 -10.49
CA CYS A 47 -9.96 0.67 -9.41
C CYS A 47 -10.86 0.47 -8.17
N CYS A 48 -10.35 0.77 -6.97
CA CYS A 48 -11.14 0.72 -5.74
C CYS A 48 -12.25 1.80 -5.65
N GLY A 49 -12.26 2.78 -6.55
CA GLY A 49 -13.26 3.86 -6.59
C GLY A 49 -13.00 5.05 -5.66
N GLN A 50 -11.89 5.04 -4.89
CA GLN A 50 -11.59 6.10 -3.92
C GLN A 50 -11.56 7.53 -4.52
N PRO A 51 -11.02 7.79 -5.73
CA PRO A 51 -11.03 9.14 -6.29
C PRO A 51 -12.43 9.72 -6.53
N ALA A 52 -13.39 8.88 -6.95
CA ALA A 52 -14.79 9.28 -7.12
C ALA A 52 -15.43 9.56 -5.76
N TYR A 53 -15.20 8.67 -4.79
CA TYR A 53 -15.69 8.82 -3.42
C TYR A 53 -15.20 10.12 -2.77
N ASN A 54 -13.90 10.38 -2.82
CA ASN A 54 -13.28 11.58 -2.27
C ASN A 54 -13.73 12.87 -2.97
N SER A 55 -14.29 12.77 -4.19
CA SER A 55 -14.86 13.90 -4.92
C SER A 55 -16.35 14.12 -4.66
N GLY A 56 -16.98 13.29 -3.82
CA GLY A 56 -18.42 13.34 -3.54
C GLY A 56 -19.29 12.65 -4.59
N GLU A 57 -18.69 11.98 -5.56
CA GLU A 57 -19.38 11.29 -6.66
C GLU A 57 -19.78 9.87 -6.21
N ARG A 58 -20.69 9.77 -5.23
CA ARG A 58 -21.04 8.49 -4.57
C ARG A 58 -21.62 7.46 -5.55
N ASP A 59 -22.45 7.88 -6.50
CA ASP A 59 -23.04 6.96 -7.48
C ASP A 59 -21.96 6.32 -8.37
N LYS A 60 -21.03 7.14 -8.89
CA LYS A 60 -19.89 6.65 -9.68
C LYS A 60 -18.97 5.76 -8.86
N ALA A 61 -18.75 6.10 -7.58
CA ALA A 61 -17.99 5.25 -6.67
C ALA A 61 -18.68 3.89 -6.47
N ARG A 62 -20.02 3.87 -6.36
CA ARG A 62 -20.83 2.66 -6.22
C ARG A 62 -20.75 1.78 -7.48
N ASP A 63 -20.85 2.37 -8.67
CA ASP A 63 -20.74 1.63 -9.94
C ASP A 63 -19.38 0.92 -10.07
N VAL A 64 -18.30 1.61 -9.73
CA VAL A 64 -16.95 1.01 -9.70
C VAL A 64 -16.85 -0.06 -8.62
N ALA A 65 -17.38 0.20 -7.42
CA ALA A 65 -17.33 -0.74 -6.31
C ALA A 65 -18.11 -2.04 -6.59
N ARG A 66 -19.21 -2.01 -7.34
CA ARG A 66 -19.92 -3.24 -7.77
C ARG A 66 -19.04 -4.16 -8.60
N THR A 67 -18.23 -3.60 -9.50
CA THR A 67 -17.24 -4.39 -10.26
C THR A 67 -16.24 -5.07 -9.32
N MET A 68 -15.85 -4.40 -8.24
CA MET A 68 -14.98 -4.97 -7.22
C MET A 68 -15.67 -6.06 -6.38
N LEU A 69 -16.95 -5.88 -6.03
CA LEU A 69 -17.74 -6.91 -5.35
C LEU A 69 -17.78 -8.20 -6.18
N ASP A 70 -18.08 -8.08 -7.48
CA ASP A 70 -18.16 -9.23 -8.39
C ASP A 70 -16.80 -9.92 -8.57
N ALA A 71 -15.72 -9.15 -8.70
CA ALA A 71 -14.38 -9.69 -8.95
C ALA A 71 -13.76 -10.39 -7.73
N LEU A 72 -14.13 -9.97 -6.52
CA LEU A 72 -13.47 -10.39 -5.27
C LEU A 72 -14.33 -11.32 -4.41
N GLU A 73 -15.50 -11.73 -4.90
CA GLU A 73 -16.38 -12.69 -4.22
C GLU A 73 -15.77 -14.11 -4.17
N GLY A 74 -16.01 -14.84 -3.07
CA GLY A 74 -15.62 -16.25 -2.95
C GLY A 74 -14.14 -16.54 -2.65
N TYR A 75 -13.35 -15.52 -2.30
CA TYR A 75 -11.99 -15.67 -1.76
C TYR A 75 -12.00 -15.60 -0.23
N ASP A 76 -11.11 -16.34 0.43
CA ASP A 76 -11.01 -16.33 1.89
C ASP A 76 -10.60 -14.94 2.39
N HIS A 77 -9.64 -14.32 1.70
CA HIS A 77 -9.17 -12.97 1.99
C HIS A 77 -8.89 -12.17 0.71
N VAL A 78 -8.97 -10.85 0.84
CA VAL A 78 -8.51 -9.89 -0.15
C VAL A 78 -7.37 -9.09 0.45
N VAL A 79 -6.25 -8.98 -0.25
CA VAL A 79 -5.09 -8.25 0.23
C VAL A 79 -4.72 -7.16 -0.77
N ALA A 80 -4.49 -5.95 -0.30
CA ALA A 80 -4.00 -4.85 -1.12
C ALA A 80 -2.64 -4.34 -0.62
N PRO A 81 -1.63 -4.14 -1.49
CA PRO A 81 -0.39 -3.45 -1.16
C PRO A 81 -0.62 -1.92 -1.17
N SER A 82 -1.67 -1.47 -0.49
CA SER A 82 -2.08 -0.07 -0.43
C SER A 82 -3.03 0.17 0.73
N GLY A 83 -2.64 1.05 1.64
CA GLY A 83 -3.52 1.56 2.69
C GLY A 83 -4.76 2.26 2.14
N SER A 84 -4.64 3.03 1.06
CA SER A 84 -5.79 3.74 0.46
C SER A 84 -6.80 2.80 -0.19
N CYS A 85 -6.37 1.78 -0.92
CA CYS A 85 -7.29 0.83 -1.55
C CYS A 85 -7.93 -0.11 -0.52
N ALA A 86 -7.15 -0.65 0.44
CA ALA A 86 -7.70 -1.42 1.55
C ALA A 86 -8.66 -0.57 2.40
N GLY A 87 -8.26 0.65 2.74
CA GLY A 87 -9.08 1.60 3.49
C GLY A 87 -10.40 1.94 2.80
N MET A 88 -10.39 2.12 1.48
CA MET A 88 -11.61 2.34 0.70
C MET A 88 -12.62 1.18 0.87
N VAL A 89 -12.14 -0.06 0.78
CA VAL A 89 -13.00 -1.24 0.90
C VAL A 89 -13.44 -1.44 2.35
N VAL A 90 -12.52 -1.41 3.31
CA VAL A 90 -12.79 -1.73 4.72
C VAL A 90 -13.64 -0.66 5.39
N LYS A 91 -13.35 0.62 5.14
CA LYS A 91 -13.98 1.74 5.85
C LYS A 91 -15.17 2.33 5.10
N HIS A 92 -15.06 2.48 3.78
CA HIS A 92 -15.99 3.32 3.02
C HIS A 92 -17.02 2.52 2.21
N TYR A 93 -16.74 1.27 1.79
CA TYR A 93 -17.75 0.46 1.08
C TYR A 93 -19.00 0.18 1.94
N PRO A 94 -18.91 -0.15 3.24
CA PRO A 94 -20.11 -0.35 4.07
C PRO A 94 -21.04 0.87 4.06
N ASP A 95 -20.50 2.08 4.22
CA ASP A 95 -21.26 3.34 4.19
C ASP A 95 -21.72 3.71 2.77
N LEU A 96 -20.97 3.29 1.75
CA LEU A 96 -21.30 3.55 0.36
C LEU A 96 -22.53 2.75 -0.09
N PHE A 97 -22.77 1.57 0.49
CA PHE A 97 -23.87 0.66 0.14
C PHE A 97 -24.96 0.56 1.21
N GLU A 98 -24.97 1.43 2.23
CA GLU A 98 -26.06 1.45 3.23
C GLU A 98 -27.43 1.59 2.56
N GLY A 99 -28.33 0.65 2.85
CA GLY A 99 -29.67 0.56 2.26
C GLY A 99 -29.73 0.10 0.80
N ASP A 100 -28.61 -0.27 0.19
CA ASP A 100 -28.54 -0.84 -1.17
C ASP A 100 -28.70 -2.37 -1.16
N ALA A 101 -29.07 -2.95 -2.30
CA ALA A 101 -29.15 -4.40 -2.46
C ALA A 101 -27.80 -5.10 -2.23
N ASP A 102 -26.69 -4.41 -2.50
CA ASP A 102 -25.33 -4.93 -2.31
C ASP A 102 -24.75 -4.69 -0.90
N GLU A 103 -25.52 -4.15 0.06
CA GLU A 103 -25.01 -3.81 1.41
C GLU A 103 -24.31 -5.00 2.09
N ALA A 104 -24.94 -6.18 2.05
CA ALA A 104 -24.38 -7.39 2.67
C ALA A 104 -23.07 -7.81 2.02
N ARG A 105 -22.97 -7.72 0.68
CA ARG A 105 -21.76 -8.05 -0.08
C ARG A 105 -20.63 -7.07 0.24
N ALA A 106 -20.95 -5.78 0.36
CA ALA A 106 -19.99 -4.75 0.75
C ALA A 106 -19.45 -4.96 2.16
N ARG A 107 -20.31 -5.32 3.13
CA ARG A 107 -19.89 -5.63 4.50
C ARG A 107 -19.06 -6.91 4.58
N ASP A 108 -19.41 -7.94 3.83
CA ASP A 108 -18.61 -9.18 3.72
C ASP A 108 -17.22 -8.88 3.18
N LEU A 109 -17.13 -8.22 2.02
CA LEU A 109 -15.86 -7.87 1.40
C LEU A 109 -14.99 -7.03 2.35
N ALA A 110 -15.58 -6.04 3.02
CA ALA A 110 -14.89 -5.22 4.02
C ALA A 110 -14.33 -6.06 5.19
N GLY A 111 -15.07 -7.07 5.65
CA GLY A 111 -14.67 -7.93 6.77
C GLY A 111 -13.48 -8.84 6.47
N ARG A 112 -13.18 -9.11 5.19
CA ARG A 112 -12.08 -9.99 4.75
C ARG A 112 -11.03 -9.29 3.90
N THR A 113 -11.06 -7.96 3.83
CA THR A 113 -10.05 -7.17 3.13
C THR A 113 -9.00 -6.63 4.10
N PHE A 114 -7.73 -6.77 3.73
CA PHE A 114 -6.59 -6.36 4.54
C PHE A 114 -5.58 -5.57 3.70
N GLU A 115 -4.87 -4.65 4.35
CA GLU A 115 -3.62 -4.14 3.80
C GLU A 115 -2.52 -5.21 3.96
N LEU A 116 -1.59 -5.28 3.02
CA LEU A 116 -0.56 -6.32 2.94
C LEU A 116 0.22 -6.54 4.24
N THR A 117 0.82 -5.50 4.82
CA THR A 117 1.62 -5.65 6.04
C THR A 117 0.77 -6.16 7.21
N ARG A 118 -0.46 -5.66 7.31
CA ARG A 118 -1.42 -6.12 8.33
C ARG A 118 -1.82 -7.57 8.13
N TYR A 119 -2.07 -7.99 6.89
CA TYR A 119 -2.40 -9.37 6.58
C TYR A 119 -1.26 -10.32 6.98
N LEU A 120 -0.02 -10.00 6.57
CA LEU A 120 1.15 -10.82 6.85
C LEU A 120 1.36 -11.02 8.36
N VAL A 121 1.25 -9.95 9.14
CA VAL A 121 1.46 -9.99 10.60
C VAL A 121 0.28 -10.60 11.35
N GLU A 122 -0.95 -10.13 11.10
CA GLU A 122 -2.10 -10.45 11.95
C GLU A 122 -2.87 -11.70 11.50
N VAL A 123 -2.85 -12.02 10.20
CA VAL A 123 -3.62 -13.14 9.63
C VAL A 123 -2.71 -14.31 9.31
N ALA A 124 -1.64 -14.08 8.55
CA ALA A 124 -0.70 -15.13 8.19
C ALA A 124 0.28 -15.48 9.33
N GLY A 125 0.52 -14.54 10.26
CA GLY A 125 1.43 -14.75 11.38
C GLY A 125 2.91 -14.81 10.97
N VAL A 126 3.26 -14.20 9.83
CA VAL A 126 4.62 -14.18 9.27
C VAL A 126 5.23 -12.80 9.44
N THR A 127 6.39 -12.73 10.06
CA THR A 127 7.10 -11.47 10.36
C THR A 127 8.51 -11.40 9.77
N ASP A 128 9.00 -12.49 9.19
CA ASP A 128 10.36 -12.60 8.64
C ASP A 128 10.31 -13.31 7.27
N PHE A 129 10.93 -12.68 6.27
CA PHE A 129 11.04 -13.15 4.90
C PHE A 129 12.50 -13.38 4.46
N SER A 130 13.43 -13.41 5.41
CA SER A 130 14.88 -13.57 5.18
C SER A 130 15.46 -12.52 4.21
N ALA A 131 14.83 -11.36 4.12
CA ALA A 131 15.32 -10.24 3.35
C ALA A 131 16.44 -9.52 4.10
N THR A 132 17.39 -8.94 3.35
CA THR A 132 18.49 -8.15 3.89
C THR A 132 18.59 -6.83 3.13
N LEU A 133 18.82 -5.74 3.85
CA LEU A 133 19.06 -4.43 3.27
C LEU A 133 20.05 -3.66 4.15
N ASP A 134 21.30 -3.56 3.71
CA ASP A 134 22.34 -2.73 4.35
C ASP A 134 22.07 -1.24 4.10
N ALA A 135 21.14 -0.68 4.87
CA ALA A 135 20.75 0.73 4.79
C ALA A 135 20.08 1.24 6.07
N THR A 136 20.26 2.52 6.34
CA THR A 136 19.37 3.27 7.23
C THR A 136 18.13 3.71 6.46
N VAL A 137 16.96 3.38 6.99
CA VAL A 137 15.67 3.65 6.36
C VAL A 137 14.78 4.50 7.26
N THR A 138 13.84 5.25 6.67
CA THR A 138 12.75 5.90 7.40
C THR A 138 11.41 5.41 6.85
N TYR A 139 10.41 5.24 7.71
CA TYR A 139 9.07 4.83 7.31
C TYR A 139 8.09 6.02 7.32
N HIS A 140 7.32 6.18 6.24
CA HIS A 140 6.22 7.13 6.19
C HIS A 140 4.88 6.45 6.48
N ASP A 141 4.29 6.82 7.60
CA ASP A 141 2.92 6.42 7.94
C ASP A 141 1.90 7.16 7.07
N SER A 142 1.31 6.44 6.10
CA SER A 142 0.25 7.01 5.27
C SER A 142 -1.03 7.23 6.08
N CYS A 143 -1.78 8.30 5.77
CA CYS A 143 -3.01 8.60 6.49
C CYS A 143 -4.09 7.52 6.32
N SER A 144 -4.21 6.92 5.13
CA SER A 144 -5.15 5.81 4.89
C SER A 144 -4.71 4.52 5.60
N CYS A 145 -3.40 4.22 5.65
CA CYS A 145 -2.89 3.11 6.47
C CYS A 145 -3.34 3.27 7.93
N LEU A 146 -3.05 4.43 8.54
CA LEU A 146 -3.35 4.67 9.95
C LEU A 146 -4.86 4.74 10.24
N ARG A 147 -5.60 5.54 9.47
CA ARG A 147 -6.97 5.98 9.83
C ARG A 147 -8.07 5.10 9.22
N GLU A 148 -7.77 4.37 8.16
CA GLU A 148 -8.77 3.59 7.42
C GLU A 148 -8.46 2.09 7.47
N ALA A 149 -7.20 1.70 7.26
CA ALA A 149 -6.79 0.28 7.23
C ALA A 149 -6.29 -0.26 8.58
N GLY A 150 -6.09 0.59 9.59
CA GLY A 150 -5.65 0.19 10.93
C GLY A 150 -4.19 -0.28 11.01
N VAL A 151 -3.35 0.20 10.10
CA VAL A 151 -1.94 -0.17 9.97
C VAL A 151 -1.07 0.87 10.68
N ARG A 152 -0.30 0.43 11.68
CA ARG A 152 0.65 1.26 12.44
C ARG A 152 1.93 0.50 12.78
N GLU A 153 1.86 -0.56 13.56
CA GLU A 153 3.06 -1.30 14.03
C GLU A 153 3.45 -2.46 13.12
N GLN A 154 2.54 -2.92 12.27
CA GLN A 154 2.74 -4.07 11.38
C GLN A 154 3.89 -3.85 10.38
N PRO A 155 4.02 -2.66 9.73
CA PRO A 155 5.18 -2.38 8.88
C PRO A 155 6.50 -2.43 9.65
N ARG A 156 6.53 -1.94 10.89
CA ARG A 156 7.72 -1.91 11.75
C ARG A 156 8.12 -3.31 12.20
N THR A 157 7.13 -4.12 12.55
CA THR A 157 7.33 -5.54 12.90
C THR A 157 7.98 -6.30 11.75
N LEU A 158 7.56 -6.04 10.51
CA LEU A 158 8.14 -6.66 9.33
C LEU A 158 9.54 -6.13 9.00
N LEU A 159 9.76 -4.81 9.15
CA LEU A 159 11.07 -4.20 8.90
C LEU A 159 12.13 -4.62 9.94
N ASP A 160 11.73 -4.89 11.19
CA ASP A 160 12.61 -5.45 12.24
C ASP A 160 13.12 -6.86 11.87
N GLY A 161 12.36 -7.61 11.05
CA GLY A 161 12.77 -8.89 10.49
C GLY A 161 13.74 -8.79 9.30
N VAL A 162 14.05 -7.60 8.80
CA VAL A 162 14.98 -7.42 7.67
C VAL A 162 16.40 -7.29 8.19
N GLY A 163 17.30 -8.17 7.76
CA GLY A 163 18.70 -8.15 8.17
C GLY A 163 19.45 -6.90 7.69
N ASP A 164 20.39 -6.42 8.50
CA ASP A 164 21.26 -5.26 8.25
C ASP A 164 20.54 -3.91 8.04
N LEU A 165 19.23 -3.86 8.28
CA LEU A 165 18.41 -2.65 8.17
C LEU A 165 18.35 -1.89 9.50
N ALA A 166 18.56 -0.57 9.46
CA ALA A 166 18.37 0.31 10.60
C ALA A 166 17.19 1.26 10.36
N LEU A 167 16.16 1.24 11.20
CA LEU A 167 15.00 2.13 11.09
C LEU A 167 15.19 3.41 11.92
N GLU A 168 15.22 4.55 11.26
CA GLU A 168 15.24 5.89 11.85
C GLU A 168 13.93 6.63 11.54
N GLU A 169 13.22 7.04 12.60
CA GLU A 169 11.86 7.57 12.47
C GLU A 169 11.88 9.10 12.29
N ALA A 170 11.32 9.57 11.17
CA ALA A 170 11.12 11.00 10.95
C ALA A 170 10.20 11.63 12.01
N ARG A 171 10.51 12.87 12.42
CA ARG A 171 9.57 13.67 13.22
C ARG A 171 8.25 13.86 12.47
N ASP A 172 7.15 13.96 13.20
CA ASP A 172 5.81 14.11 12.64
C ASP A 172 5.49 13.08 11.51
N ARG A 173 5.95 11.84 11.66
CA ARG A 173 5.80 10.77 10.66
C ARG A 173 4.38 10.60 10.11
N GLU A 174 3.37 10.82 10.95
CA GLU A 174 1.94 10.74 10.62
C GLU A 174 1.38 11.92 9.82
N VAL A 175 2.16 13.00 9.62
CA VAL A 175 1.74 14.13 8.77
C VAL A 175 1.63 13.68 7.33
N CYS A 176 0.51 14.04 6.70
CA CYS A 176 0.16 13.67 5.33
C CYS A 176 1.23 14.10 4.31
N CYS A 177 1.47 13.26 3.31
CA CYS A 177 2.38 13.54 2.19
C CYS A 177 1.86 14.58 1.18
N GLY A 178 0.57 14.94 1.25
CA GLY A 178 -0.07 15.89 0.35
C GLY A 178 -0.61 15.31 -0.97
N PHE A 179 -0.61 13.99 -1.19
CA PHE A 179 -1.15 13.41 -2.42
C PHE A 179 -2.69 13.48 -2.47
N GLY A 180 -3.39 12.76 -1.60
CA GLY A 180 -4.85 12.81 -1.45
C GLY A 180 -5.66 12.58 -2.74
N GLY A 181 -5.11 11.88 -3.73
CA GLY A 181 -5.74 11.64 -5.03
C GLY A 181 -6.07 12.95 -5.75
N THR A 182 -7.36 13.26 -5.91
CA THR A 182 -7.79 14.51 -6.58
C THR A 182 -7.37 15.78 -5.85
N PHE A 183 -7.00 15.71 -4.56
CA PHE A 183 -6.51 16.86 -3.81
C PHE A 183 -5.26 17.46 -4.46
N ALA A 184 -4.26 16.65 -4.80
CA ALA A 184 -3.04 17.13 -5.46
C ALA A 184 -3.32 17.78 -6.83
N ALA A 185 -4.33 17.32 -7.55
CA ALA A 185 -4.75 17.90 -8.82
C ALA A 185 -5.52 19.23 -8.64
N LYS A 186 -6.40 19.32 -7.63
CA LYS A 186 -7.23 20.50 -7.36
C LYS A 186 -6.45 21.63 -6.67
N TYR A 187 -5.50 21.28 -5.81
CA TYR A 187 -4.73 22.22 -4.98
C TYR A 187 -3.21 21.96 -5.10
N PRO A 188 -2.64 22.06 -6.32
CA PRO A 188 -1.25 21.66 -6.57
C PRO A 188 -0.23 22.45 -5.74
N ALA A 189 -0.46 23.74 -5.50
CA ALA A 189 0.44 24.56 -4.68
C ALA A 189 0.47 24.10 -3.21
N VAL A 190 -0.68 23.70 -2.66
CA VAL A 190 -0.79 23.22 -1.27
C VAL A 190 -0.18 21.83 -1.15
N SER A 191 -0.52 20.93 -2.07
CA SER A 191 0.09 19.59 -2.15
C SER A 191 1.62 19.66 -2.24
N ALA A 192 2.16 20.55 -3.09
CA ALA A 192 3.59 20.75 -3.22
C ALA A 192 4.24 21.30 -1.96
N ALA A 193 3.57 22.20 -1.21
CA ALA A 193 4.08 22.67 0.07
C ALA A 193 4.13 21.55 1.11
N MET A 194 3.05 20.77 1.24
CA MET A 194 3.01 19.61 2.14
C MET A 194 4.07 18.56 1.80
N ALA A 195 4.27 18.28 0.51
CA ALA A 195 5.26 17.31 0.05
C ALA A 195 6.70 17.78 0.33
N ARG A 196 6.98 19.09 0.21
CA ARG A 196 8.28 19.67 0.58
C ARG A 196 8.55 19.52 2.08
N ASP A 197 7.58 19.91 2.91
CA ASP A 197 7.69 19.76 4.37
C ASP A 197 7.83 18.28 4.79
N LYS A 198 7.27 17.35 4.01
CA LYS A 198 7.46 15.91 4.22
C LYS A 198 8.87 15.49 3.82
N ALA A 199 9.37 15.91 2.66
CA ALA A 199 10.73 15.59 2.21
C ALA A 199 11.78 16.07 3.23
N ASP A 200 11.66 17.32 3.70
CA ASP A 200 12.57 17.88 4.71
C ASP A 200 12.66 16.99 5.96
N ARG A 201 11.50 16.57 6.50
CA ARG A 201 11.45 15.68 7.68
C ARG A 201 12.06 14.31 7.43
N LEU A 202 11.89 13.75 6.23
CA LEU A 202 12.47 12.46 5.88
C LEU A 202 14.00 12.59 5.79
N GLU A 203 14.52 13.62 5.12
CA GLU A 203 15.97 13.81 4.98
C GLU A 203 16.67 14.18 6.29
N GLU A 204 15.98 14.85 7.22
CA GLU A 204 16.48 15.11 8.57
C GLU A 204 16.83 13.83 9.36
N THR A 205 16.29 12.67 8.98
CA THR A 205 16.65 11.38 9.59
C THR A 205 18.06 10.92 9.22
N GLY A 206 18.62 11.42 8.11
CA GLY A 206 19.85 10.88 7.53
C GLY A 206 19.69 9.51 6.86
N ALA A 207 18.47 8.97 6.76
CA ALA A 207 18.19 7.72 6.07
C ALA A 207 18.52 7.83 4.57
N SER A 208 19.00 6.74 3.99
CA SER A 208 19.21 6.63 2.54
C SER A 208 17.97 6.15 1.80
N VAL A 209 17.00 5.54 2.49
CA VAL A 209 15.76 5.02 1.89
C VAL A 209 14.53 5.47 2.67
N ALA A 210 13.54 6.05 1.98
CA ALA A 210 12.20 6.27 2.49
C ALA A 210 11.25 5.15 2.02
N ILE A 211 10.56 4.53 2.98
CA ILE A 211 9.65 3.40 2.75
C ILE A 211 8.21 3.81 3.08
N ALA A 212 7.24 3.34 2.30
CA ALA A 212 5.82 3.43 2.65
C ALA A 212 5.03 2.25 2.05
N ALA A 213 3.77 2.10 2.47
CA ALA A 213 2.83 1.09 1.99
C ALA A 213 1.72 1.68 1.10
N ASP A 214 1.94 2.84 0.48
CA ASP A 214 0.95 3.45 -0.40
C ASP A 214 1.61 4.20 -1.57
N MET A 215 1.33 3.72 -2.80
CA MET A 215 1.92 4.26 -4.02
C MET A 215 1.60 5.74 -4.25
N GLY A 216 0.43 6.24 -3.85
CA GLY A 216 0.11 7.66 -3.99
C GLY A 216 1.06 8.54 -3.16
N CYS A 217 1.35 8.10 -1.93
CA CYS A 217 2.32 8.78 -1.08
C CYS A 217 3.74 8.70 -1.65
N LEU A 218 4.15 7.51 -2.08
CA LEU A 218 5.48 7.27 -2.64
C LEU A 218 5.73 8.13 -3.88
N LEU A 219 4.80 8.18 -4.83
CA LEU A 219 4.93 9.00 -6.04
C LEU A 219 5.08 10.49 -5.73
N ASN A 220 4.33 11.00 -4.74
CA ASN A 220 4.39 12.42 -4.38
C ASN A 220 5.71 12.77 -3.66
N ILE A 221 6.17 11.90 -2.76
CA ILE A 221 7.42 12.04 -2.02
C ILE A 221 8.61 11.92 -2.99
N ALA A 222 8.67 10.83 -3.77
CA ALA A 222 9.75 10.56 -4.73
C ALA A 222 9.89 11.68 -5.76
N GLY A 223 8.78 12.13 -6.36
CA GLY A 223 8.82 13.23 -7.32
C GLY A 223 9.34 14.53 -6.69
N THR A 224 9.04 14.77 -5.41
CA THR A 224 9.52 15.96 -4.69
C THR A 224 11.01 15.86 -4.37
N LEU A 225 11.46 14.73 -3.83
CA LEU A 225 12.88 14.44 -3.56
C LEU A 225 13.73 14.52 -4.82
N LYS A 226 13.24 13.97 -5.94
CA LYS A 226 13.94 14.02 -7.22
C LYS A 226 14.15 15.44 -7.73
N ARG A 227 13.09 16.27 -7.72
CA ARG A 227 13.16 17.67 -8.22
C ARG A 227 14.10 18.57 -7.40
N ARG A 228 14.36 18.25 -6.13
CA ARG A 228 15.31 18.98 -5.28
C ARG A 228 16.74 18.42 -5.33
N GLY A 229 16.97 17.34 -6.08
CA GLY A 229 18.29 16.70 -6.20
C GLY A 229 18.69 15.86 -4.99
N SER A 230 17.73 15.35 -4.22
CA SER A 230 18.00 14.41 -3.13
C SER A 230 18.50 13.07 -3.68
N THR A 231 19.38 12.40 -2.95
CA THR A 231 19.87 11.04 -3.24
C THR A 231 19.10 9.97 -2.49
N MET A 232 18.12 10.35 -1.65
CA MET A 232 17.29 9.41 -0.91
C MET A 232 16.43 8.58 -1.86
N GLU A 233 16.55 7.25 -1.76
CA GLU A 233 15.69 6.33 -2.51
C GLU A 233 14.29 6.29 -1.91
N VAL A 234 13.28 6.06 -2.76
CA VAL A 234 11.90 5.86 -2.32
C VAL A 234 11.42 4.50 -2.80
N ARG A 235 10.99 3.64 -1.88
CA ARG A 235 10.62 2.25 -2.17
C ARG A 235 9.33 1.85 -1.47
N HIS A 236 8.61 0.90 -2.08
CA HIS A 236 7.46 0.30 -1.42
C HIS A 236 7.92 -0.79 -0.44
N ILE A 237 7.27 -0.90 0.72
CA ILE A 237 7.66 -1.90 1.73
C ILE A 237 7.65 -3.34 1.19
N ALA A 238 6.70 -3.68 0.33
CA ALA A 238 6.63 -4.99 -0.31
C ALA A 238 7.93 -5.36 -1.06
N GLU A 239 8.56 -4.41 -1.76
CA GLU A 239 9.80 -4.66 -2.49
C GLU A 239 10.95 -4.98 -1.53
N ILE A 240 11.03 -4.26 -0.41
CA ILE A 240 12.04 -4.50 0.64
C ILE A 240 11.88 -5.89 1.24
N LEU A 241 10.65 -6.24 1.65
CA LEU A 241 10.36 -7.54 2.26
C LEU A 241 10.57 -8.70 1.27
N ALA A 242 10.32 -8.47 -0.02
CA ALA A 242 10.55 -9.47 -1.06
C ALA A 242 12.04 -9.57 -1.47
N GLY A 243 12.91 -8.70 -0.95
CA GLY A 243 14.33 -8.64 -1.33
C GLY A 243 14.59 -8.08 -2.74
N ASP A 244 13.63 -7.37 -3.34
CA ASP A 244 13.83 -6.71 -4.64
C ASP A 244 14.32 -5.27 -4.46
N THR A 245 15.64 -5.15 -4.36
CA THR A 245 16.33 -3.86 -4.39
C THR A 245 16.92 -3.53 -5.77
N THR A 246 16.82 -4.48 -6.71
CA THR A 246 17.42 -4.39 -8.05
C THR A 246 16.61 -3.52 -9.00
N THR A 247 15.28 -3.47 -8.80
CA THR A 247 14.44 -2.50 -9.50
C THR A 247 14.85 -1.08 -9.07
N PRO A 248 15.12 -0.15 -10.00
CA PRO A 248 15.47 1.25 -9.69
C PRO A 248 14.47 1.87 -8.72
N ALA A 249 14.90 2.77 -7.84
CA ALA A 249 13.99 3.43 -6.89
C ALA A 249 12.87 4.20 -7.62
N ILE A 250 11.76 4.47 -6.92
CA ILE A 250 10.64 5.22 -7.51
C ILE A 250 11.13 6.62 -7.93
N ALA A 251 10.74 7.06 -9.13
CA ALA A 251 11.19 8.29 -9.79
C ALA A 251 12.67 8.31 -10.25
N GLU A 252 13.37 7.17 -10.20
CA GLU A 252 14.63 6.94 -10.90
C GLU A 252 14.37 6.26 -12.26
N GLY A 253 15.15 6.64 -13.28
CA GLY A 253 15.09 5.99 -14.59
C GLY A 253 15.68 4.58 -14.54
N GLU A 254 15.37 3.74 -15.53
CA GLU A 254 16.17 2.55 -15.78
C GLU A 254 17.60 3.01 -16.08
N ALA A 255 18.59 2.47 -15.36
CA ALA A 255 19.98 2.72 -15.70
C ALA A 255 20.15 2.38 -17.18
N GLU A 256 20.59 3.35 -17.99
CA GLU A 256 20.89 3.15 -19.41
C GLU A 256 21.81 1.93 -19.52
N ARG A 257 21.29 0.83 -20.06
CA ARG A 257 22.08 -0.37 -20.37
C ARG A 257 22.77 -0.20 -21.72
#